data_AF-A0A7Y8X4G1-F1
#
_entry.id   AF-A0A7Y8X4G1-F1
#
_cell.length_a   1.000
_cell.length_b   1.000
_cell.length_c   1.000
_cell.angle_alpha   90.00
_cell.angle_beta   90.00
_cell.angle_gamma   90.00
#
_symmetry.space_group_name_H-M   'P 1'
#
loop_
_entity.id
_entity.type
_entity.pdbx_description
1 polymer ?
#
loop_
_entity_poly.entity_id
_entity_poly.type
_entity_poly.pdbx_seq_one_letter_code
_entity_poly.pdbx_strand_id
1 'polypeptide(L)'
;MRVVSFTVPAWFPPCVPAQRKEGLRRAAQLTGQESAVFLCLATGASNAELADELQLSVSTVKFHVHNIRTKLGGISRLQTCLLAALAREDGRLGTPGRRAGGLSAGGAAAARR
;
A
#
# COMPACT_ATOMS: atom_id res chain seq x y z
N MET A 1 -14.52 4.21 35.88
CA MET A 1 -14.24 3.91 34.46
C MET A 1 -14.12 2.40 34.31
N ARG A 2 -15.05 1.72 33.63
CA ARG A 2 -15.01 0.26 33.46
C ARG A 2 -14.23 -0.08 32.20
N VAL A 3 -13.03 -0.64 32.37
CA VAL A 3 -12.27 -1.23 31.27
C VAL A 3 -12.90 -2.60 30.99
N VAL A 4 -13.58 -2.73 29.85
CA VAL A 4 -14.06 -4.01 29.36
C VAL A 4 -12.90 -4.68 28.62
N SER A 5 -12.33 -5.72 29.23
CA SER A 5 -11.31 -6.54 28.58
C SER A 5 -11.98 -7.49 27.59
N PHE A 6 -11.74 -7.30 26.30
CA PHE A 6 -12.21 -8.24 25.27
C PHE A 6 -11.18 -9.36 25.10
N THR A 7 -11.54 -10.56 25.51
CA THR A 7 -10.79 -11.79 25.18
C THR A 7 -11.11 -12.21 23.76
N VAL A 8 -10.09 -12.47 22.96
CA VAL A 8 -10.26 -12.97 21.59
C VAL A 8 -10.77 -14.41 21.64
N PRO A 9 -11.93 -14.74 21.05
CA PRO A 9 -12.48 -16.09 21.08
C PRO A 9 -11.59 -17.12 20.35
N ALA A 10 -11.59 -18.37 20.80
CA ALA A 10 -10.78 -19.44 20.21
C ALA A 10 -11.13 -19.81 18.75
N TRP A 11 -12.33 -19.45 18.28
CA TRP A 11 -12.73 -19.60 16.88
C TRP A 11 -12.19 -18.49 15.97
N PHE A 12 -11.69 -17.40 16.56
CA PHE A 12 -11.12 -16.31 15.78
C PHE A 12 -9.85 -16.84 15.11
N PRO A 13 -9.77 -16.82 13.77
CA PRO A 13 -8.66 -17.46 13.07
C PRO A 13 -7.35 -16.90 13.63
N PRO A 14 -6.41 -17.75 14.08
CA PRO A 14 -5.13 -17.28 14.55
C PRO A 14 -4.53 -16.45 13.42
N CYS A 15 -4.21 -15.19 13.69
CA CYS A 15 -3.58 -14.30 12.71
C CYS A 15 -2.28 -14.97 12.28
N VAL A 16 -2.25 -15.65 11.13
CA VAL A 16 -1.12 -16.51 10.74
C VAL A 16 0.04 -15.60 10.33
N PRO A 17 1.09 -15.42 11.16
CA PRO A 17 2.21 -14.54 10.82
C PRO A 17 2.99 -15.04 9.59
N ALA A 18 2.80 -16.31 9.22
CA ALA A 18 3.37 -16.92 8.03
C ALA A 18 2.91 -16.21 6.74
N GLN A 19 1.65 -15.79 6.64
CA GLN A 19 1.14 -15.14 5.42
C GLN A 19 1.74 -13.75 5.21
N ARG A 20 2.02 -13.02 6.30
CA ARG A 20 2.76 -11.76 6.25
C ARG A 20 4.16 -11.98 5.68
N LYS A 21 4.93 -12.92 6.25
CA LYS A 21 6.31 -13.20 5.82
C LYS A 21 6.37 -13.64 4.35
N GLU A 22 5.41 -14.45 3.92
CA GLU A 22 5.33 -14.90 2.52
C GLU A 22 4.98 -13.76 1.57
N GLY A 23 4.02 -12.89 1.92
CA GLY A 23 3.70 -11.70 1.14
C GLY A 23 4.91 -10.76 0.98
N LEU A 24 5.69 -10.57 2.05
CA LEU A 24 6.92 -9.77 2.02
C LEU A 24 8.02 -10.42 1.15
N ARG A 25 8.16 -11.75 1.21
CA ARG A 25 9.09 -12.49 0.33
C ARG A 25 8.73 -12.35 -1.14
N ARG A 26 7.44 -12.37 -1.48
CA ARG A 26 6.97 -12.14 -2.85
C ARG A 26 7.14 -10.70 -3.29
N ALA A 27 6.92 -9.74 -2.38
CA ALA A 27 7.18 -8.32 -2.64
C ALA A 27 8.66 -8.05 -2.96
N ALA A 28 9.60 -8.82 -2.40
CA ALA A 28 11.02 -8.72 -2.73
C ALA A 28 11.37 -9.21 -4.16
N GLN A 29 10.46 -9.90 -4.86
CA GLN A 29 10.64 -10.36 -6.25
C GLN A 29 10.05 -9.39 -7.28
N LEU A 30 9.51 -8.24 -6.85
CA LEU A 30 9.01 -7.21 -7.75
C LEU A 30 10.18 -6.57 -8.51
N THR A 31 9.94 -6.20 -9.77
CA THR A 31 10.92 -5.44 -10.56
C THR A 31 11.09 -4.03 -10.00
N GLY A 32 12.13 -3.31 -10.43
CA GLY A 32 12.39 -1.94 -9.94
C GLY A 32 11.21 -0.98 -10.13
N GLN A 33 10.57 -1.00 -11.31
CA GLN A 33 9.39 -0.17 -11.59
C GLN A 33 8.17 -0.62 -10.78
N GLU A 34 7.94 -1.92 -10.64
CA GLU A 34 6.84 -2.44 -9.83
C GLU A 34 7.01 -2.12 -8.35
N SER A 35 8.25 -2.16 -7.85
CA SER A 35 8.59 -1.80 -6.47
C SER A 35 8.32 -0.32 -6.19
N ALA A 36 8.60 0.57 -7.14
CA ALA A 36 8.28 2.00 -7.02
C ALA A 36 6.76 2.22 -6.89
N VAL A 37 5.97 1.61 -7.79
CA VAL A 37 4.50 1.66 -7.73
C VAL A 37 3.98 1.05 -6.43
N PHE A 38 4.54 -0.09 -6.01
CA PHE A 38 4.16 -0.78 -4.79
C PHE A 38 4.42 0.05 -3.53
N LEU A 39 5.55 0.75 -3.44
CA LEU A 39 5.87 1.61 -2.30
C LEU A 39 4.97 2.85 -2.22
N CYS A 40 4.53 3.40 -3.35
CA CYS A 40 3.54 4.47 -3.37
C CYS A 40 2.15 3.96 -2.98
N LEU A 41 1.78 2.70 -3.26
CA LEU A 41 0.51 2.13 -2.77
C LEU A 41 0.41 2.11 -1.23
N ALA A 42 1.53 2.16 -0.50
CA ALA A 42 1.53 2.23 0.95
C ALA A 42 0.87 3.50 1.50
N THR A 43 0.84 4.59 0.74
CA THR A 43 0.18 5.85 1.14
C THR A 43 -1.34 5.79 1.00
N GLY A 44 -1.86 4.78 0.29
CA GLY A 44 -3.27 4.69 -0.07
C GLY A 44 -3.66 5.52 -1.29
N ALA A 45 -2.69 6.11 -2.01
CA ALA A 45 -2.94 6.90 -3.21
C ALA A 45 -3.80 6.16 -4.25
N SER A 46 -4.68 6.93 -4.90
CA SER A 46 -5.49 6.49 -6.03
C SER A 46 -4.64 6.27 -7.29
N ASN A 47 -5.18 5.58 -8.29
CA ASN A 47 -4.41 5.33 -9.52
C ASN A 47 -4.10 6.61 -10.31
N ALA A 48 -4.90 7.66 -10.13
CA ALA A 48 -4.66 8.95 -10.77
C ALA A 48 -3.51 9.70 -10.08
N GLU A 49 -3.51 9.72 -8.74
CA GLU A 49 -2.43 10.31 -7.94
C GLU A 49 -1.11 9.58 -8.16
N LEU A 50 -1.13 8.25 -8.22
CA LEU A 50 0.06 7.45 -8.56
C LEU A 50 0.59 7.74 -9.96
N ALA A 51 -0.30 8.05 -10.91
CA ALA A 51 0.09 8.40 -12.27
C ALA A 51 0.83 9.75 -12.29
N ASP A 52 0.33 10.72 -11.53
CA ASP A 52 0.95 12.05 -11.37
C ASP A 52 2.30 11.94 -10.66
N GLU A 53 2.35 11.27 -9.50
CA GLU A 53 3.58 11.10 -8.71
C GLU A 53 4.72 10.40 -9.48
N LEU A 54 4.38 9.38 -10.29
CA LEU A 54 5.35 8.59 -11.03
C LEU A 54 5.56 9.08 -12.47
N GLN A 55 4.87 10.15 -12.89
CA GLN A 55 4.85 10.65 -14.26
C GLN A 55 4.50 9.55 -15.30
N LEU A 56 3.51 8.73 -14.98
CA LEU A 56 3.02 7.62 -15.80
C LEU A 56 1.57 7.85 -16.24
N SER A 57 1.13 7.15 -17.29
CA SER A 57 -0.29 7.14 -17.65
C SER A 57 -1.11 6.30 -16.66
N VAL A 58 -2.38 6.68 -16.44
CA VAL A 58 -3.29 5.92 -15.55
C VAL A 58 -3.45 4.47 -16.02
N SER A 59 -3.45 4.23 -17.33
CA SER A 59 -3.51 2.88 -17.92
C SER A 59 -2.27 2.06 -17.56
N THR A 60 -1.09 2.67 -17.61
CA THR A 60 0.18 2.05 -17.23
C THR A 60 0.20 1.70 -15.73
N VAL A 61 -0.27 2.61 -14.86
CA VAL A 61 -0.41 2.33 -13.43
C VAL A 61 -1.36 1.16 -13.19
N LYS A 62 -2.54 1.13 -13.85
CA LYS A 62 -3.48 0.00 -13.73
C LYS A 62 -2.85 -1.33 -14.14
N PHE A 63 -2.03 -1.33 -15.20
CA PHE A 63 -1.28 -2.51 -15.64
C PHE A 63 -0.26 -2.95 -14.59
N HIS A 64 0.56 -2.03 -14.08
CA HIS A 64 1.53 -2.36 -13.03
C HIS A 64 0.85 -2.87 -11.75
N VAL A 65 -0.23 -2.23 -11.29
CA VAL A 65 -0.99 -2.66 -10.11
C VAL A 65 -1.58 -4.06 -10.30
N HIS A 66 -2.09 -4.36 -11.50
CA HIS A 66 -2.56 -5.70 -11.83
C HIS A 66 -1.43 -6.73 -11.74
N ASN A 67 -0.28 -6.47 -12.40
CA ASN A 67 0.86 -7.38 -12.38
C ASN A 67 1.42 -7.59 -10.96
N ILE A 68 1.52 -6.52 -10.16
CA ILE A 68 1.93 -6.58 -8.76
C ILE A 68 0.99 -7.50 -7.98
N ARG A 69 -0.32 -7.30 -8.09
CA ARG A 69 -1.31 -8.15 -7.40
C ARG A 69 -1.20 -9.60 -7.83
N THR A 70 -1.04 -9.85 -9.13
CA THR A 70 -0.84 -11.21 -9.66
C THR A 70 0.42 -11.86 -9.09
N LYS A 71 1.54 -11.14 -9.04
CA LYS A 71 2.81 -11.62 -8.44
C LYS A 71 2.71 -11.86 -6.92
N LEU A 72 1.87 -11.10 -6.23
CA LEU A 72 1.62 -11.26 -4.80
C LEU A 72 0.58 -12.37 -4.49
N GLY A 73 0.03 -13.04 -5.50
CA GLY A 73 -0.92 -14.15 -5.34
C GLY A 73 -2.39 -13.73 -5.47
N GLY A 74 -2.70 -12.69 -6.24
CA GLY A 74 -4.07 -12.26 -6.56
C GLY A 74 -4.78 -11.47 -5.46
N ILE A 75 -4.04 -10.95 -4.49
CA ILE A 75 -4.58 -10.26 -3.31
C ILE A 75 -5.37 -8.98 -3.65
N SER A 76 -6.24 -8.54 -2.74
CA SER A 76 -7.02 -7.31 -2.90
C SER A 76 -6.13 -6.05 -2.82
N ARG A 77 -6.57 -4.94 -3.41
CA ARG A 77 -5.85 -3.64 -3.35
C ARG A 77 -5.51 -3.26 -1.92
N LEU A 78 -6.46 -3.40 -1.00
CA LEU A 78 -6.27 -3.03 0.40
C LEU A 78 -5.21 -3.91 1.07
N GLN A 79 -5.19 -5.21 0.75
CA GLN A 79 -4.14 -6.12 1.21
C GLN A 79 -2.78 -5.76 0.60
N THR A 80 -2.73 -5.32 -0.67
CA THR A 80 -1.52 -4.82 -1.31
C THR A 80 -0.99 -3.57 -0.63
N CYS A 81 -1.85 -2.58 -0.35
CA CYS A 81 -1.49 -1.37 0.39
C CYS A 81 -0.95 -1.70 1.79
N LEU A 82 -1.61 -2.62 2.50
CA LEU A 82 -1.16 -3.05 3.83
C LEU A 82 0.21 -3.74 3.75
N LEU A 83 0.42 -4.65 2.79
CA LEU A 83 1.73 -5.28 2.59
C LEU A 83 2.81 -4.25 2.24
N ALA A 84 2.49 -3.23 1.45
CA ALA A 84 3.42 -2.15 1.14
C ALA A 84 3.77 -1.32 2.38
N ALA A 85 2.79 -1.02 3.24
CA ALA A 85 3.03 -0.33 4.51
C ALA A 85 3.92 -1.17 5.45
N LEU A 86 3.60 -2.45 5.61
CA LEU A 86 4.42 -3.37 6.40
C LEU A 86 5.84 -3.50 5.86
N ALA A 87 6.01 -3.55 4.54
CA ALA A 87 7.33 -3.62 3.91
C ALA A 87 8.18 -2.36 4.17
N ARG A 88 7.55 -1.19 4.34
CA ARG A 88 8.25 0.06 4.70
C ARG A 88 8.72 0.05 6.15
N GLU A 89 7.94 -0.55 7.06
CA GLU A 89 8.29 -0.70 8.47
C GLU A 89 9.45 -1.68 8.68
N ASP A 90 9.50 -2.77 7.90
CA ASP A 90 10.57 -3.77 7.94
C ASP A 90 11.94 -3.23 7.41
N GLY A 91 11.98 -2.02 6.84
CA GLY A 91 13.23 -1.30 6.47
C GLY A 91 14.09 -1.97 5.39
N ARG A 92 13.64 -3.09 4.81
CA ARG A 92 14.41 -3.89 3.83
C ARG A 92 14.27 -3.42 2.39
N LEU A 93 13.26 -2.61 2.07
CA LEU A 93 13.11 -1.96 0.77
C LEU A 93 13.37 -0.47 0.97
N GLY A 94 14.62 -0.06 0.70
CA GLY A 94 15.01 1.34 0.77
C GLY A 94 14.05 2.22 -0.03
N THR A 95 13.56 3.28 0.60
CA THR A 95 12.73 4.30 -0.05
C THR A 95 13.45 4.85 -1.29
N PRO A 96 12.85 4.83 -2.50
CA PRO A 96 13.30 5.75 -3.53
C PRO A 96 13.03 7.16 -3.00
N GLY A 97 14.05 8.01 -3.10
CA GLY A 97 14.19 9.24 -2.34
C GLY A 97 12.91 10.08 -2.23
N ARG A 98 12.52 10.32 -0.98
CA ARG A 98 11.64 11.41 -0.57
C ARG A 98 12.26 12.73 -1.01
N ARG A 99 11.97 13.17 -2.23
CA ARG A 99 12.08 14.60 -2.57
C ARG A 99 10.92 15.30 -1.90
N ALA A 100 11.29 16.15 -0.95
CA ALA A 100 10.42 17.08 -0.28
C ALA A 100 9.63 17.92 -1.31
N GLY A 101 8.33 18.01 -1.10
CA GLY A 101 7.43 18.88 -1.82
C GLY A 101 6.10 18.88 -1.08
N GLY A 102 5.98 19.74 -0.07
CA GLY A 102 4.74 19.90 0.67
C GLY A 102 3.66 20.51 -0.21
N LEU A 103 2.46 19.92 -0.20
CA LEU A 103 1.18 20.57 -0.43
C LEU A 103 0.20 19.86 0.49
N SER A 104 -0.18 20.44 1.62
CA SER A 104 -1.12 21.54 1.80
C SER A 104 -2.38 20.95 2.42
N ALA A 105 -2.44 21.03 3.75
CA ALA A 105 -3.69 21.00 4.48
C ALA A 105 -4.39 22.36 4.29
N GLY A 106 -5.65 22.32 3.84
CA GLY A 106 -6.53 23.48 3.65
C GLY A 106 -7.43 23.19 2.46
N GLY A 107 -8.75 23.22 2.51
CA GLY A 107 -9.69 23.88 3.40
C GLY A 107 -10.99 24.01 2.60
N ALA A 108 -12.08 24.19 3.30
CA ALA A 108 -13.46 24.19 2.82
C ALA A 108 -13.80 25.15 1.64
N ALA A 109 -14.93 24.80 1.00
CA ALA A 109 -15.96 25.69 0.44
C ALA A 109 -15.69 26.48 -0.86
N ALA A 110 -16.49 26.20 -1.90
CA ALA A 110 -17.13 27.23 -2.73
C ALA A 110 -18.26 26.64 -3.60
N ALA A 111 -19.40 27.30 -3.52
CA ALA A 111 -20.64 27.07 -4.24
C ALA A 111 -20.51 27.04 -5.77
N ARG A 112 -21.32 26.19 -6.42
CA ARG A 112 -21.95 26.48 -7.73
C ARG A 112 -23.31 25.79 -7.83
N ARG A 113 -24.39 26.54 -7.60
CA ARG A 113 -25.55 26.70 -8.50
C ARG A 113 -26.55 27.67 -7.90
#